data_AF-A0A937GYK7-F1
#
_entry.id   AF-A0A937GYK7-F1
#
_cell.length_a   1.000
_cell.length_b   1.000
_cell.length_c   1.000
_cell.angle_alpha   90.00
_cell.angle_beta   90.00
_cell.angle_gamma   90.00
#
_symmetry.space_group_name_H-M   'P 1'
#
loop_
_entity.id
_entity.type
_entity.pdbx_description
1 polymer ?
#
loop_
_entity_poly.entity_id
_entity_poly.type
_entity_poly.pdbx_seq_one_letter_code
_entity_poly.pdbx_strand_id
1 'polypeptide(L)'
;MKNLKNNVFKGLFALLISTVAVTGQETDDATPEPTFNFSGTVDTYFRASFSEDPAAPYTSFADLNGFSLGMANFIVSYEGEKAGFVADAVFGPRGSNAVFGSVRESFDGPGYGFSSEILNQLYVYYNLG
;
A
#
# COMPACT_ATOMS: atom_id res chain seq x y z
N MET A 1 -20.99 10.99 -29.48
CA MET A 1 -19.85 11.08 -28.52
C MET A 1 -20.09 10.38 -27.17
N LYS A 2 -21.32 10.32 -26.62
CA LYS A 2 -21.60 9.62 -25.34
C LYS A 2 -21.25 8.12 -25.35
N ASN A 3 -21.53 7.41 -26.44
CA ASN A 3 -21.26 5.97 -26.54
C ASN A 3 -19.77 5.61 -26.67
N LEU A 4 -18.94 6.54 -27.17
CA LEU A 4 -17.49 6.32 -27.32
C LEU A 4 -16.79 6.33 -25.96
N LYS A 5 -17.18 7.24 -25.05
CA LYS A 5 -16.65 7.31 -23.68
C LYS A 5 -17.01 6.06 -22.86
N ASN A 6 -18.23 5.54 -23.00
CA ASN A 6 -18.64 4.30 -22.33
C ASN A 6 -17.89 3.06 -22.84
N ASN A 7 -17.57 3.00 -24.14
CA ASN A 7 -16.84 1.87 -24.71
C ASN A 7 -15.34 1.93 -24.39
N VAL A 8 -14.76 3.13 -24.30
CA VAL A 8 -13.37 3.34 -23.84
C VAL A 8 -13.22 2.99 -22.34
N PHE A 9 -14.19 3.37 -21.51
CA PHE A 9 -14.19 3.02 -20.08
C PHE A 9 -14.31 1.51 -19.83
N LYS A 10 -15.15 0.80 -20.63
CA LYS A 10 -15.24 -0.66 -20.61
C LYS A 10 -13.95 -1.35 -21.07
N GLY A 11 -13.27 -0.78 -22.08
CA GLY A 11 -11.97 -1.29 -22.56
C GLY A 11 -10.86 -1.15 -21.51
N LEU A 12 -10.83 -0.04 -20.78
CA LEU A 12 -9.87 0.19 -19.69
C LEU A 12 -10.10 -0.78 -18.51
N PHE A 13 -11.36 -1.06 -18.17
CA PHE A 13 -11.71 -2.02 -17.11
C PHE A 13 -11.35 -3.47 -17.49
N ALA A 14 -11.47 -3.84 -18.77
CA ALA A 14 -11.09 -5.16 -19.26
C ALA A 14 -9.56 -5.39 -19.29
N LEU A 15 -8.76 -4.33 -19.46
CA LEU A 15 -7.29 -4.42 -19.51
C LEU A 15 -6.65 -4.59 -18.12
N LEU A 16 -7.32 -4.13 -17.06
CA LEU A 16 -6.85 -4.25 -15.67
C LEU A 16 -6.97 -5.66 -15.09
N ILE A 17 -7.75 -6.55 -15.71
CA ILE A 17 -7.97 -7.92 -15.22
C ILE A 17 -6.86 -8.88 -15.67
N SER A 18 -5.98 -8.47 -16.59
CA SER A 18 -4.99 -9.36 -17.23
C SER A 18 -3.66 -9.52 -16.49
N THR A 19 -3.47 -8.92 -15.30
CA THR A 19 -2.13 -8.87 -14.63
C THR A 19 -2.01 -9.61 -13.29
N VAL A 20 -2.95 -10.47 -12.91
CA VAL A 20 -2.80 -11.27 -11.68
C VAL A 20 -2.96 -12.76 -11.98
N ALA A 21 -1.83 -13.43 -12.25
CA ALA A 21 -1.55 -14.81 -11.85
C ALA A 21 -0.20 -15.27 -12.45
N VAL A 22 0.91 -14.78 -11.92
CA VAL A 22 2.17 -15.55 -11.89
C VAL A 22 2.58 -15.65 -10.43
N THR A 23 1.85 -16.46 -9.68
CA THR A 23 2.42 -17.11 -8.51
C THR A 23 2.92 -18.45 -9.03
N GLY A 24 4.23 -18.65 -9.09
CA GLY A 24 4.76 -20.00 -9.20
C GLY A 24 4.20 -20.79 -8.02
N GLN A 25 3.46 -21.86 -8.28
CA GLN A 25 3.24 -22.87 -7.24
C GLN A 25 4.60 -23.50 -7.00
N GLU A 26 5.31 -23.05 -5.97
CA GLU A 26 6.38 -23.84 -5.40
C GLU A 26 5.73 -25.08 -4.78
N THR A 27 6.08 -26.23 -5.35
CA THR A 27 5.79 -27.56 -4.82
C THR A 27 6.27 -27.64 -3.37
N ASP A 28 5.49 -28.28 -2.49
CA ASP A 28 5.84 -28.62 -1.10
C ASP A 28 7.05 -29.58 -1.04
N ASP A 29 8.24 -29.09 -1.39
CA ASP A 29 9.51 -29.66 -0.98
C ASP A 29 10.12 -28.70 0.04
N ALA A 30 10.78 -29.23 1.07
CA ALA A 30 11.42 -28.48 2.15
C ALA A 30 12.62 -27.64 1.67
N THR A 31 12.39 -26.69 0.77
CA THR A 31 13.34 -25.65 0.43
C THR A 31 13.48 -24.72 1.63
N PRO A 32 14.71 -24.50 2.13
CA PRO A 32 14.92 -23.52 3.18
C PRO A 32 14.39 -22.16 2.72
N GLU A 33 13.63 -21.50 3.58
CA GLU A 33 13.12 -20.14 3.35
C GLU A 33 14.25 -19.24 2.81
N PRO A 34 14.01 -18.46 1.75
CA PRO A 34 15.04 -17.62 1.17
C PRO A 34 15.50 -16.58 2.20
N THR A 35 16.81 -16.55 2.46
CA THR A 35 17.43 -15.63 3.43
C THR A 35 17.29 -14.17 3.04
N PHE A 36 17.03 -13.86 1.77
CA PHE A 36 16.66 -12.52 1.31
C PHE A 36 15.23 -12.56 0.79
N ASN A 37 14.39 -11.65 1.27
CA ASN A 37 13.00 -11.54 0.84
C ASN A 37 12.66 -10.10 0.45
N PHE A 38 11.93 -9.96 -0.66
CA PHE A 38 11.32 -8.71 -1.08
C PHE A 38 9.83 -8.95 -1.28
N SER A 39 9.01 -8.30 -0.46
CA SER A 39 7.57 -8.43 -0.48
C SER A 39 6.90 -7.08 -0.35
N GLY A 40 5.57 -7.05 -0.46
CA GLY A 40 4.81 -5.81 -0.40
C GLY A 40 3.36 -6.04 -0.77
N THR A 41 2.56 -5.00 -0.58
CA THR A 41 1.14 -4.98 -0.90
C THR A 41 0.78 -3.64 -1.52
N VAL A 42 -0.26 -3.64 -2.34
CA VAL A 42 -0.83 -2.43 -2.90
C VAL A 42 -2.33 -2.55 -2.86
N ASP A 43 -3.00 -1.47 -2.46
CA ASP A 43 -4.45 -1.38 -2.48
C ASP A 43 -4.91 -0.05 -3.07
N THR A 44 -6.04 -0.13 -3.76
CA THR A 44 -6.66 1.00 -4.44
C THR A 44 -8.16 0.97 -4.17
N TYR A 45 -8.77 2.14 -4.21
CA TYR A 45 -10.19 2.33 -3.96
C TYR A 45 -10.83 3.05 -5.13
N PHE A 46 -12.06 2.64 -5.43
CA PHE A 46 -12.92 3.38 -6.34
C PHE A 46 -14.24 3.68 -5.63
N ARG A 47 -14.64 4.95 -5.67
CA ARG A 47 -15.88 5.44 -5.08
C ARG A 47 -16.74 6.14 -6.12
N ALA A 48 -18.02 5.80 -6.17
CA ALA A 48 -19.01 6.52 -6.94
C ALA A 48 -20.25 6.79 -6.08
N SER A 49 -20.83 7.98 -6.21
CA SER A 49 -22.12 8.33 -5.64
C SER A 49 -23.05 8.77 -6.77
N PHE A 50 -24.31 8.34 -6.69
CA PHE A 50 -25.38 8.77 -7.60
C PHE A 50 -26.23 9.90 -7.02
N SER A 51 -25.85 10.45 -5.87
CA SER A 51 -26.44 11.65 -5.28
C SER A 51 -25.90 12.90 -5.97
N GLU A 52 -26.74 13.93 -6.12
CA GLU A 52 -26.31 15.26 -6.59
C GLU A 52 -25.39 15.97 -5.58
N ASP A 53 -25.48 15.57 -4.29
CA ASP A 53 -24.55 15.99 -3.23
C ASP A 53 -23.89 14.74 -2.60
N PRO A 54 -22.71 14.33 -3.11
CA PRO A 54 -21.98 13.18 -2.59
C PRO A 54 -21.38 13.48 -1.21
N ALA A 55 -22.01 12.97 -0.15
CA ALA A 55 -21.41 13.02 1.19
C ALA A 55 -20.09 12.24 1.21
N ALA A 56 -18.97 12.88 1.51
CA ALA A 56 -17.65 12.24 1.54
C ALA A 56 -17.00 12.35 2.92
N PRO A 57 -17.36 11.46 3.88
CA PRO A 57 -16.70 11.46 5.18
C PRO A 57 -15.20 11.18 4.99
N TYR A 58 -14.37 11.83 5.80
CA TYR A 58 -12.93 11.56 5.83
C TYR A 58 -12.70 10.09 6.15
N THR A 59 -12.04 9.38 5.24
CA THR A 59 -11.68 7.98 5.42
C THR A 59 -10.26 7.76 4.95
N SER A 60 -9.57 6.77 5.49
CA SER A 60 -8.24 6.41 4.98
C SER A 60 -8.24 5.91 3.53
N PHE A 61 -9.40 5.78 2.87
CA PHE A 61 -9.59 4.99 1.65
C PHE A 61 -9.90 5.84 0.41
N ALA A 62 -10.87 6.77 0.50
CA ALA A 62 -11.20 7.73 -0.56
C ALA A 62 -12.09 8.87 -0.03
N ASP A 63 -11.50 10.07 0.08
CA ASP A 63 -12.20 11.27 0.56
C ASP A 63 -13.12 11.93 -0.48
N LEU A 64 -13.09 11.48 -1.75
CA LEU A 64 -13.96 11.97 -2.83
C LEU A 64 -14.40 10.82 -3.75
N ASN A 65 -15.45 11.05 -4.56
CA ASN A 65 -15.77 10.15 -5.67
C ASN A 65 -14.60 10.11 -6.67
N GLY A 66 -14.25 8.92 -7.13
CA GLY A 66 -13.16 8.70 -8.07
C GLY A 66 -12.29 7.52 -7.67
N PHE A 67 -11.12 7.45 -8.27
CA PHE A 67 -10.08 6.49 -7.95
C PHE A 67 -9.09 7.09 -6.94
N SER A 68 -8.65 6.28 -5.99
CA SER A 68 -7.65 6.65 -4.99
C SER A 68 -6.68 5.49 -4.75
N LEU A 69 -5.40 5.80 -4.57
CA LEU A 69 -4.44 4.85 -3.99
C LEU A 69 -4.67 4.85 -2.47
N GLY A 70 -4.95 3.70 -1.86
CA GLY A 70 -5.08 3.64 -0.41
C GLY A 70 -3.71 3.46 0.24
N MET A 71 -2.98 2.44 -0.20
CA MET A 71 -1.64 2.12 0.27
C MET A 71 -0.78 1.44 -0.80
N ALA A 72 0.53 1.66 -0.75
CA ALA A 72 1.52 0.76 -1.30
C ALA A 72 2.61 0.54 -0.24
N ASN A 73 3.00 -0.69 0.07
CA ASN A 73 4.10 -0.98 0.97
C ASN A 73 5.12 -1.93 0.34
N PHE A 74 6.37 -1.77 0.76
CA PHE A 74 7.51 -2.54 0.32
C PHE A 74 8.32 -2.97 1.54
N ILE A 75 8.53 -4.27 1.66
CA ILE A 75 9.27 -4.90 2.74
C ILE A 75 10.49 -5.57 2.13
N VAL A 76 11.68 -5.12 2.53
CA VAL A 76 12.94 -5.80 2.25
C VAL A 76 13.41 -6.40 3.56
N SER A 77 13.68 -7.71 3.56
CA SER A 77 14.26 -8.37 4.73
C SER A 77 15.42 -9.27 4.35
N TYR A 78 16.33 -9.42 5.30
CA TYR A 78 17.37 -10.42 5.27
C TYR A 78 17.39 -11.17 6.60
N GLU A 79 17.30 -12.48 6.56
CA GLU A 79 17.34 -13.38 7.71
C GLU A 79 18.50 -14.36 7.55
N GLY A 80 19.63 -14.05 8.19
CA GLY A 80 20.77 -14.93 8.30
C GLY A 80 20.86 -15.61 9.67
N GLU A 81 21.71 -16.63 9.79
CA GLU A 81 21.83 -17.45 11.01
C GLU A 81 22.19 -16.64 12.28
N LYS A 82 22.99 -15.58 12.13
CA LYS A 82 23.46 -14.75 13.24
C LYS A 82 22.93 -13.33 13.23
N ALA A 83 22.41 -12.84 12.12
CA ALA A 83 22.03 -11.45 11.98
C ALA A 83 21.00 -11.29 10.87
N GLY A 84 20.19 -10.25 10.99
CA GLY A 84 19.21 -9.91 9.98
C GLY A 84 18.72 -8.49 10.10
N PHE A 85 17.91 -8.09 9.12
CA PHE A 85 17.26 -6.79 9.10
C PHE A 85 15.88 -6.86 8.47
N VAL A 86 15.05 -5.89 8.82
CA VAL A 86 13.78 -5.61 8.14
C VAL A 86 13.72 -4.11 7.87
N ALA A 87 13.36 -3.77 6.63
CA ALA A 87 13.04 -2.42 6.19
C ALA A 87 11.67 -2.43 5.51
N ASP A 88 10.67 -1.84 6.16
CA ASP A 88 9.28 -1.75 5.70
C ASP A 88 8.91 -0.29 5.48
N ALA A 89 8.70 0.07 4.21
CA ALA A 89 8.32 1.39 3.76
C ALA A 89 6.90 1.37 3.19
N VAL A 90 6.08 2.35 3.56
CA VAL A 90 4.67 2.45 3.20
C VAL A 90 4.34 3.83 2.62
N PHE A 91 3.42 3.87 1.67
CA PHE A 91 2.99 5.07 0.97
C PHE A 91 1.47 5.10 0.88
N GLY A 92 0.90 6.30 0.82
CA GLY A 92 -0.54 6.51 0.64
C GLY A 92 -1.27 6.91 1.93
N PRO A 93 -2.51 7.43 1.83
CA PRO A 93 -3.25 7.95 2.97
C PRO A 93 -3.49 6.91 4.08
N ARG A 94 -3.74 5.64 3.72
CA ARG A 94 -3.83 4.56 4.72
C ARG A 94 -2.49 4.25 5.36
N GLY A 95 -1.43 4.27 4.55
CA GLY A 95 -0.07 4.01 4.98
C GLY A 95 0.38 5.00 6.04
N SER A 96 0.25 6.30 5.73
CA SER A 96 0.55 7.39 6.65
C SER A 96 -0.25 7.26 7.96
N ASN A 97 -1.54 6.89 7.88
CA ASN A 97 -2.38 6.66 9.07
C ASN A 97 -1.98 5.40 9.88
N ALA A 98 -1.32 4.41 9.25
CA ALA A 98 -0.91 3.16 9.90
C ALA A 98 0.44 3.26 10.62
N VAL A 99 1.32 4.17 10.18
CA VAL A 99 2.61 4.44 10.83
C VAL A 99 2.38 5.31 12.07
N PHE A 100 2.20 4.65 13.22
CA PHE A 100 2.10 5.20 14.58
C PHE A 100 2.06 6.74 14.71
N GLY A 101 0.89 7.35 14.48
CA GLY A 101 0.56 8.68 14.99
C GLY A 101 1.45 9.85 14.51
N SER A 102 2.03 9.74 13.32
CA SER A 102 2.78 10.80 12.61
C SER A 102 2.02 12.13 12.44
N VAL A 103 0.72 12.13 12.69
CA VAL A 103 -0.12 13.34 12.79
C VAL A 103 0.27 14.13 14.05
N ARG A 104 1.41 14.82 14.02
CA ARG A 104 1.71 15.92 14.96
C ARG A 104 1.09 17.19 14.41
N GLU A 105 0.26 17.83 15.24
CA GLU A 105 -0.15 19.23 15.10
C GLU A 105 1.07 20.07 14.68
N SER A 106 1.00 20.67 13.49
CA SER A 106 2.00 21.63 13.05
C SER A 106 1.85 22.92 13.87
N PHE A 107 2.93 23.69 14.02
CA PHE A 107 2.94 24.96 14.75
C PHE A 107 1.93 26.01 14.21
N ASP A 108 1.32 25.75 13.04
CA ASP A 108 0.39 26.65 12.33
C ASP A 108 -1.01 26.01 12.08
N GLY A 109 -1.38 24.96 12.84
CA GLY A 109 -2.67 24.26 12.72
C GLY A 109 -2.54 22.78 12.32
N PRO A 110 -3.65 22.07 12.04
CA PRO A 110 -3.60 20.66 11.65
C PRO A 110 -2.89 20.56 10.29
N GLY A 111 -1.61 20.22 10.33
CA GLY A 111 -0.73 20.17 9.19
C GLY A 111 0.18 18.95 9.29
N TYR A 112 0.34 18.25 8.17
CA TYR A 112 1.19 17.08 7.98
C TYR A 112 2.61 17.33 8.52
N GLY A 113 2.90 16.78 9.71
CA GLY A 113 4.20 16.92 10.35
C GLY A 113 5.27 16.06 9.64
N PHE A 114 6.50 16.55 9.56
CA PHE A 114 7.63 15.91 8.88
C PHE A 114 8.15 14.60 9.52
N SER A 115 7.35 13.89 10.31
CA SER A 115 7.74 12.53 10.69
C SER A 115 7.75 11.65 9.44
N SER A 116 8.65 10.68 9.38
CA SER A 116 8.72 9.75 8.25
C SER A 116 7.49 8.84 8.26
N GLU A 117 6.33 9.36 7.82
CA GLU A 117 5.05 8.67 7.56
C GLU A 117 5.20 7.46 6.62
N ILE A 118 6.41 7.29 6.09
CA ILE A 118 6.79 6.27 5.15
C ILE A 118 7.43 5.06 5.85
N LEU A 119 8.00 5.17 7.05
CA LEU A 119 8.70 4.05 7.68
C LEU A 119 7.79 3.32 8.68
N ASN A 120 7.29 2.15 8.30
CA ASN A 120 6.49 1.32 9.19
C ASN A 120 7.37 0.56 10.19
N GLN A 121 8.41 -0.11 9.72
CA GLN A 121 9.38 -0.83 10.56
C GLN A 121 10.78 -0.72 9.97
N LEU A 122 11.78 -0.47 10.81
CA LEU A 122 13.18 -0.49 10.40
C LEU A 122 14.03 -0.95 11.57
N TYR A 123 14.57 -2.16 11.49
CA TYR A 123 15.44 -2.70 12.53
C TYR A 123 16.49 -3.64 11.97
N VAL A 124 17.54 -3.81 12.77
CA VAL A 124 18.60 -4.80 12.59
C VAL A 124 18.72 -5.60 13.88
N TYR A 125 19.10 -6.87 13.77
CA TYR A 125 19.35 -7.71 14.94
C TYR A 125 20.61 -8.55 14.75
N TYR A 126 21.18 -8.97 15.87
CA TYR A 126 22.30 -9.89 15.94
C TYR A 126 22.05 -10.89 17.07
N ASN A 127 22.10 -12.18 16.77
CA ASN A 127 21.94 -13.27 17.72
C ASN A 127 23.29 -13.57 18.39
N LEU A 128 23.31 -13.50 19.72
CA LEU A 128 24.52 -13.70 20.53
C LEU A 128 24.81 -15.19 20.82
N GLY A 129 23.91 -16.10 20.48
CA GLY A 129 24.00 -17.54 20.78
C GLY A 129 23.18 -17.93 22.00
#